data_AF-A0A9N9D0Z0-F1
#
_entry.id   AF-A0A9N9D0Z0-F1
#
_cell.length_a   1.000
_cell.length_b   1.000
_cell.length_c   1.000
_cell.angle_alpha   90.00
_cell.angle_beta   90.00
_cell.angle_gamma   90.00
#
_symmetry.space_group_name_H-M   'P 1'
#
loop_
_entity.id
_entity.type
_entity.pdbx_description
1 polymer ?
#
loop_
_entity_poly.entity_id
_entity_poly.type
_entity_poly.pdbx_seq_one_letter_code
_entity_poly.pdbx_strand_id
1 'polypeptide(L)'
;EDQHNHELVKNIATLVSSYRRFIPEMCDDIKLLAACGVRPGTIVEVLQHKNSEKYIHDKNVYNLVSSIRRHQIHSKSDASSMYLDLMIQWQENLTFHVDAQFEGQDNHLIRLCCMNSSQQELWSRFHNIPLLDTTLRLLEITADGQR
;
A
#
# COMPACT_ATOMS: atom_id res chain seq x y z
N GLU A 1 43.22 -8.74 21.72
CA GLU A 1 42.75 -8.39 23.07
C GLU A 1 42.01 -7.07 22.97
N ASP A 2 40.69 -7.09 23.09
CA ASP A 2 39.84 -5.89 23.11
C ASP A 2 39.91 -5.24 24.50
N GLN A 3 41.01 -4.53 24.77
CA GLN A 3 41.14 -3.68 25.95
C GLN A 3 40.44 -2.35 25.69
N HIS A 4 39.21 -2.23 26.17
CA HIS A 4 38.54 -0.94 26.27
C HIS A 4 39.06 -0.19 27.50
N ASN A 5 39.47 1.08 27.33
CA ASN A 5 39.96 1.96 28.42
C ASN A 5 38.90 2.37 29.46
N HIS A 6 37.71 1.77 29.42
CA HIS A 6 36.62 2.01 30.35
C HIS A 6 35.72 0.77 30.40
N GLU A 7 35.15 0.48 31.58
CA GLU A 7 34.10 -0.54 31.66
C GLU A 7 32.92 -0.12 30.77
N LEU A 8 32.54 -1.00 29.84
CA LEU A 8 31.28 -0.89 29.12
C LEU A 8 30.17 -0.77 30.14
N VAL A 9 29.53 0.41 30.20
CA VAL A 9 28.40 0.64 31.10
C VAL A 9 27.34 -0.41 30.76
N LYS A 10 27.11 -1.35 31.69
CA LYS A 10 26.31 -2.57 31.48
C LYS A 10 24.89 -2.30 31.00
N ASN A 11 24.41 -1.07 31.14
CA ASN A 11 23.07 -0.62 30.78
C ASN A 11 23.01 0.21 29.49
N ILE A 12 24.11 0.37 28.71
CA ILE A 12 24.11 1.18 27.49
C ILE A 12 23.05 0.73 26.50
N ALA A 13 22.88 -0.57 26.29
CA ALA A 13 21.87 -1.08 25.36
C ALA A 13 20.45 -0.67 25.79
N THR A 14 20.15 -0.78 27.08
CA THR A 14 18.86 -0.40 27.68
C THR A 14 18.64 1.11 27.58
N LEU A 15 19.66 1.91 27.89
CA LEU A 15 19.61 3.37 27.81
C LEU A 15 19.41 3.85 26.36
N VAL A 16 20.18 3.31 25.42
CA VAL A 16 20.06 3.66 23.99
C VAL A 16 18.67 3.29 23.45
N SER A 17 18.10 2.17 23.90
CA SER A 17 16.76 1.76 23.48
C SER A 17 15.66 2.69 23.98
N SER A 18 15.78 3.24 25.20
CA SER A 18 14.77 4.13 25.78
C SER A 18 14.76 5.50 25.09
N TYR A 19 15.92 6.01 24.68
CA TYR A 19 16.02 7.25 23.89
C TYR A 19 15.48 7.08 22.46
N ARG A 20 15.61 5.89 21.87
CA ARG A 20 15.12 5.61 20.51
C ARG A 20 13.61 5.38 20.43
N ARG A 21 12.95 5.06 21.54
CA ARG A 21 11.54 4.71 21.55
C ARG A 21 10.65 5.96 21.52
N PHE A 22 9.69 5.96 20.61
CA PHE A 22 8.65 6.99 20.58
C PHE A 22 7.76 6.88 21.82
N ILE A 23 7.38 8.04 22.36
CA ILE A 23 6.31 8.09 23.36
C ILE A 23 4.97 7.78 22.69
N PRO A 24 3.94 7.34 23.43
CA PRO A 24 2.65 6.98 22.87
C PRO A 24 2.05 8.07 21.98
N GLU A 25 2.12 9.34 22.39
CA GLU A 25 1.60 10.48 21.62
C GLU A 25 2.26 10.62 20.23
N MET A 26 3.59 10.47 20.16
CA MET A 26 4.30 10.47 18.87
C MET A 26 3.88 9.30 17.98
N CYS A 27 3.65 8.13 18.57
CA CYS A 27 3.17 6.98 17.82
C CYS A 27 1.78 7.25 17.23
N ASP A 28 0.90 7.93 17.96
CA ASP A 28 -0.45 8.25 17.50
C ASP A 28 -0.44 9.34 16.42
N ASP A 29 0.40 10.37 16.56
CA ASP A 29 0.67 11.35 15.51
C ASP A 29 1.17 10.67 14.23
N ILE A 30 2.15 9.75 14.34
CA ILE A 30 2.69 9.01 13.20
C ILE A 30 1.60 8.17 12.53
N LYS A 31 0.76 7.47 13.30
CA LYS A 31 -0.35 6.68 12.76
C LYS A 31 -1.34 7.55 12.00
N LEU A 32 -1.75 8.67 12.59
CA LEU A 32 -2.70 9.60 11.97
C LEU A 32 -2.15 10.16 10.66
N LEU A 33 -0.94 10.73 10.68
CA LEU A 33 -0.32 11.31 9.50
C LEU A 33 -0.04 10.27 8.41
N ALA A 34 0.38 9.06 8.80
CA ALA A 34 0.58 7.96 7.85
C ALA A 34 -0.74 7.51 7.21
N ALA A 35 -1.84 7.46 7.97
CA ALA A 35 -3.16 7.14 7.46
C ALA A 35 -3.69 8.21 6.48
N CYS A 36 -3.33 9.48 6.69
CA CYS A 36 -3.62 10.58 5.76
C CYS A 36 -2.70 10.62 4.52
N GLY A 37 -1.78 9.64 4.37
CA GLY A 37 -0.90 9.56 3.20
C GLY A 37 0.31 10.51 3.23
N VAL A 38 0.59 11.16 4.36
CA VAL A 38 1.72 12.09 4.50
C VAL A 38 3.04 11.35 4.32
N ARG A 39 4.00 11.99 3.63
CA ARG A 39 5.32 11.41 3.37
C ARG A 39 6.14 11.31 4.67
N PRO A 40 6.91 10.22 4.88
CA PRO A 40 7.69 10.04 6.10
C PRO A 40 8.63 11.20 6.44
N GLY A 41 9.26 11.83 5.43
CA GLY A 41 10.12 13.00 5.65
C GLY A 41 9.36 14.18 6.27
N THR A 42 8.17 14.49 5.75
CA THR A 42 7.29 15.52 6.33
C THR A 42 6.82 15.15 7.74
N ILE A 43 6.57 13.86 8.00
CA ILE A 43 6.24 13.39 9.36
C ILE A 43 7.41 13.64 10.32
N VAL A 44 8.65 13.40 9.90
CA VAL A 44 9.85 13.70 10.71
C VAL A 44 9.91 15.19 11.04
N GLU A 45 9.73 16.08 10.06
CA GLU A 45 9.75 17.53 10.25
C GLU A 45 8.67 17.98 11.24
N VAL A 46 7.44 17.50 11.09
CA VAL A 46 6.32 17.82 12.00
C VAL A 46 6.62 17.35 13.42
N LEU A 47 7.13 16.13 13.58
CA LEU A 47 7.44 15.61 14.90
C LEU A 47 8.62 16.35 15.55
N GLN A 48 9.64 16.73 14.78
CA GLN A 48 10.77 17.53 15.27
C GLN A 48 10.31 18.90 15.73
N HIS A 49 9.37 19.53 15.01
CA HIS A 49 8.79 20.80 15.42
C HIS A 49 7.95 20.69 16.69
N LYS A 50 7.11 19.65 16.79
CA LYS A 50 6.28 19.41 18.00
C LYS A 50 7.10 18.98 19.22
N ASN A 51 8.28 18.40 19.01
CA ASN A 51 9.10 17.81 20.07
C ASN A 51 10.55 18.29 19.95
N SER A 52 10.75 19.60 19.96
CA SER A 52 12.05 20.25 19.77
C SER A 52 13.12 19.80 20.77
N GLU A 53 12.72 19.33 21.94
CA GLU A 53 13.61 18.81 22.98
C GLU A 53 14.10 17.38 22.73
N LYS A 54 13.45 16.63 21.82
CA LYS A 54 13.76 15.21 21.60
C LYS A 54 14.27 14.98 20.19
N TYR A 55 15.44 14.37 20.09
CA TYR A 55 15.96 13.93 18.81
C TYR A 55 15.13 12.79 18.22
N ILE A 56 14.75 12.93 16.95
CA ILE A 56 13.93 11.96 16.24
C ILE A 56 14.82 11.22 15.25
N HIS A 57 14.82 9.89 15.36
CA HIS A 57 15.48 9.04 14.39
C HIS A 57 14.55 8.78 13.21
N ASP A 58 14.88 9.33 12.05
CA ASP A 58 14.15 9.13 10.79
C ASP A 58 13.87 7.65 10.53
N LYS A 59 14.89 6.79 10.69
CA LYS A 59 14.76 5.35 10.51
C LYS A 59 13.61 4.73 11.31
N ASN A 60 13.37 5.22 12.52
CA ASN A 60 12.27 4.72 13.36
C ASN A 60 10.91 5.18 12.82
N VAL A 61 10.81 6.41 12.32
CA VAL A 61 9.60 6.90 11.63
C VAL A 61 9.33 6.09 10.38
N TYR A 62 10.33 5.91 9.50
CA TYR A 62 10.21 5.10 8.29
C TYR A 62 9.78 3.67 8.60
N ASN A 63 10.40 3.02 9.59
CA ASN A 63 10.05 1.66 10.01
C ASN A 63 8.60 1.56 10.51
N LEU A 64 8.15 2.54 11.31
CA LEU A 64 6.80 2.56 11.86
C LEU A 64 5.75 2.82 10.76
N VAL A 65 5.98 3.81 9.89
CA VAL A 65 5.10 4.08 8.74
C VAL A 65 5.02 2.84 7.83
N SER A 66 6.15 2.17 7.59
CA SER A 66 6.20 0.95 6.79
C SER A 66 5.46 -0.21 7.46
N SER A 67 5.49 -0.32 8.79
CA SER A 67 4.70 -1.33 9.50
C SER A 67 3.22 -1.03 9.39
N ILE A 68 2.79 0.22 9.62
CA ILE A 68 1.39 0.65 9.51
C ILE A 68 0.84 0.35 8.12
N ARG A 69 1.56 0.73 7.06
CA ARG A 69 1.17 0.46 5.68
C ARG A 69 1.06 -1.04 5.40
N ARG A 70 2.00 -1.86 5.89
CA ARG A 70 1.92 -3.33 5.76
C ARG A 70 0.69 -3.88 6.47
N HIS A 71 0.38 -3.43 7.68
CA HIS A 71 -0.83 -3.88 8.39
C HIS A 71 -2.11 -3.44 7.67
N GLN A 72 -2.13 -2.25 7.06
CA GLN A 72 -3.25 -1.80 6.23
C GLN A 72 -3.41 -2.66 4.96
N ILE A 73 -2.31 -2.98 4.28
CA ILE A 73 -2.31 -3.88 3.12
C ILE A 73 -2.79 -5.27 3.52
N HIS A 74 -2.31 -5.81 4.65
CA HIS A 74 -2.77 -7.11 5.15
C HIS A 74 -4.23 -7.11 5.62
N SER A 75 -4.76 -6.00 6.12
CA SER A 75 -6.20 -5.87 6.43
C SER A 75 -7.08 -5.73 5.18
N LYS A 76 -6.50 -5.33 4.04
CA LYS A 76 -7.15 -5.21 2.72
C LYS A 76 -6.71 -6.32 1.76
N SER A 77 -6.14 -7.41 2.27
CA SER A 77 -5.48 -8.47 1.49
C SER A 77 -6.43 -9.35 0.65
N ASP A 78 -7.70 -8.97 0.52
CA ASP A 78 -8.63 -9.59 -0.41
C ASP A 78 -8.68 -8.72 -1.68
N ALA A 79 -8.47 -9.34 -2.84
CA ALA A 79 -8.54 -8.70 -4.15
C ALA A 79 -9.88 -7.97 -4.38
N SER A 80 -10.95 -8.43 -3.72
CA SER A 80 -12.26 -7.81 -3.71
C SER A 80 -12.26 -6.43 -3.06
N SER A 81 -11.47 -6.23 -2.00
CA SER A 81 -11.36 -4.94 -1.31
C SER A 81 -10.61 -3.92 -2.16
N MET A 82 -9.54 -4.34 -2.84
CA MET A 82 -8.85 -3.49 -3.82
C MET A 82 -9.76 -3.15 -5.01
N TYR A 83 -10.55 -4.11 -5.49
CA TYR A 83 -11.52 -3.87 -6.55
C TYR A 83 -12.61 -2.88 -6.14
N LEU A 84 -13.13 -2.98 -4.91
CA LEU A 84 -14.12 -2.04 -4.40
C LEU A 84 -13.55 -0.62 -4.29
N ASP A 85 -12.32 -0.45 -3.79
CA ASP A 85 -11.63 0.85 -3.76
C ASP A 85 -11.45 1.43 -5.17
N LEU A 86 -11.10 0.59 -6.15
CA LEU A 86 -11.03 0.99 -7.56
C LEU A 86 -12.42 1.42 -8.07
N MET A 87 -13.47 0.64 -7.83
CA MET A 87 -14.84 1.00 -8.25
C MET A 87 -15.29 2.36 -7.67
N ILE A 88 -14.98 2.64 -6.41
CA ILE A 88 -15.31 3.93 -5.78
C ILE A 88 -14.56 5.08 -6.48
N GLN A 89 -13.26 4.93 -6.74
CA GLN A 89 -12.47 5.95 -7.44
C GLN A 89 -12.93 6.14 -8.90
N TRP A 90 -13.50 5.11 -9.52
CA TRP A 90 -13.87 5.12 -10.93
C TRP A 90 -15.30 5.60 -11.15
N GLN A 91 -16.15 5.54 -10.13
CA GLN A 91 -17.45 6.22 -10.16
C GLN A 91 -17.30 7.75 -10.37
N GLU A 92 -16.15 8.32 -10.02
CA GLU A 92 -15.79 9.70 -10.29
C GLU A 92 -15.32 9.95 -11.73
N ASN A 93 -14.95 8.90 -12.49
CA ASN A 93 -14.51 8.94 -13.89
C ASN A 93 -15.29 7.91 -14.75
N LEU A 94 -16.48 8.32 -15.23
CA LEU A 94 -17.46 7.50 -15.98
C LEU A 94 -17.01 6.99 -17.38
N THR A 95 -15.73 7.12 -17.74
CA THR A 95 -15.24 6.88 -19.11
C THR A 95 -14.76 5.44 -19.35
N PHE A 96 -14.63 4.64 -18.30
CA PHE A 96 -14.11 3.27 -18.36
C PHE A 96 -15.19 2.24 -18.01
N HIS A 97 -15.23 1.15 -18.78
CA HIS A 97 -15.95 -0.07 -18.47
C HIS A 97 -15.01 -1.02 -17.74
N VAL A 98 -15.46 -1.57 -16.61
CA VAL A 98 -14.72 -2.56 -15.84
C VAL A 98 -15.60 -3.76 -15.57
N ASP A 99 -15.04 -4.93 -15.82
CA ASP A 99 -15.59 -6.20 -15.40
C ASP A 99 -14.51 -6.96 -14.61
N ALA A 100 -14.85 -7.46 -13.43
CA ALA A 100 -13.95 -8.30 -12.66
C ALA A 100 -14.66 -9.56 -12.20
N GLN A 101 -13.93 -10.68 -12.23
CA GLN A 101 -14.40 -11.95 -11.74
C GLN A 101 -13.47 -12.46 -10.63
N PHE A 102 -14.08 -12.92 -9.54
CA PHE A 102 -13.42 -13.48 -8.37
C PHE A 102 -13.86 -14.93 -8.18
N GLU A 103 -12.98 -15.75 -7.61
CA GLU A 103 -13.24 -17.16 -7.30
C GLU A 103 -12.64 -17.53 -5.93
N GLY A 104 -13.09 -18.65 -5.34
CA GLY A 104 -12.55 -19.18 -4.09
C GLY A 104 -13.13 -18.55 -2.82
N GLN A 105 -12.78 -19.13 -1.66
CA GLN A 105 -13.21 -18.62 -0.34
C GLN A 105 -12.45 -17.38 0.11
N ASP A 106 -11.30 -17.12 -0.52
CA ASP A 106 -10.40 -16.00 -0.34
C ASP A 106 -10.63 -14.90 -1.39
N ASN A 107 -11.67 -15.03 -2.22
CA ASN A 107 -12.06 -14.13 -3.30
C ASN A 107 -10.87 -13.65 -4.15
N HIS A 108 -10.02 -14.57 -4.59
CA HIS A 108 -8.90 -14.21 -5.44
C HIS A 108 -9.41 -13.81 -6.83
N LEU A 109 -8.78 -12.78 -7.41
CA LEU A 109 -9.13 -12.26 -8.72
C LEU A 109 -8.70 -13.23 -9.82
N ILE A 110 -9.65 -13.64 -10.67
CA ILE A 110 -9.40 -14.55 -11.80
C ILE A 110 -9.52 -13.87 -13.16
N ARG A 111 -10.24 -12.75 -13.25
CA ARG A 111 -10.31 -11.93 -14.48
C ARG A 111 -10.48 -10.46 -14.12
N LEU A 112 -9.76 -9.58 -14.82
CA LEU A 112 -10.01 -8.14 -14.80
C LEU A 112 -9.99 -7.62 -16.23
N CYS A 113 -11.12 -7.10 -16.68
CA CYS A 113 -11.28 -6.38 -17.93
C CYS A 113 -11.48 -4.90 -17.63
N CYS A 114 -10.68 -4.04 -18.26
CA CYS A 114 -10.82 -2.59 -18.16
C CYS A 114 -10.69 -1.99 -19.56
N MET A 115 -11.67 -1.19 -19.97
CA MET A 115 -11.71 -0.57 -21.30
C MET A 115 -12.18 0.88 -21.22
N ASN A 116 -11.42 1.83 -21.77
CA ASN A 116 -11.93 3.18 -22.01
C ASN A 116 -12.97 3.20 -23.15
N SER A 117 -13.67 4.32 -23.33
CA SER A 117 -14.71 4.44 -24.37
C SER A 117 -14.22 4.12 -25.79
N SER A 118 -12.98 4.48 -26.15
CA SER A 118 -12.42 4.15 -27.47
C SER A 118 -12.14 2.66 -27.63
N GLN A 119 -11.68 1.98 -26.57
CA GLN A 119 -11.48 0.53 -26.55
C GLN A 119 -12.81 -0.21 -26.63
N GLN A 120 -13.86 0.28 -25.96
CA GLN A 120 -15.21 -0.26 -26.05
C GLN A 120 -15.77 -0.14 -27.47
N GLU A 121 -15.55 1.01 -28.12
CA GLU A 121 -15.96 1.23 -29.51
C GLU A 121 -15.25 0.25 -30.45
N LEU A 122 -13.93 0.09 -30.30
CA LEU A 122 -13.17 -0.90 -31.07
C LEU A 122 -13.69 -2.32 -30.81
N TRP A 123 -13.92 -2.69 -29.55
CA TRP A 123 -14.49 -3.98 -29.15
C TRP A 123 -15.83 -4.28 -29.82
N SER A 124 -16.70 -3.27 -29.92
CA SER A 124 -17.99 -3.41 -30.60
C SER A 124 -17.88 -3.57 -32.12
N ARG A 125 -16.77 -3.09 -32.71
CA ARG A 125 -16.58 -3.02 -34.17
C ARG A 125 -15.75 -4.17 -34.72
N PHE A 126 -14.82 -4.72 -33.94
CA PHE A 126 -13.87 -5.74 -34.39
C PHE A 126 -13.90 -6.96 -33.46
N HIS A 127 -14.18 -8.14 -34.03
CA HIS A 127 -14.31 -9.38 -33.28
C HIS A 127 -12.95 -10.04 -32.92
N ASN A 128 -11.84 -9.51 -33.43
CA ASN A 128 -10.48 -10.06 -33.27
C ASN A 128 -9.55 -9.06 -32.57
N ILE A 129 -10.00 -8.45 -31.46
CA ILE A 129 -9.13 -7.58 -30.68
C ILE A 129 -8.38 -8.43 -29.65
N PRO A 130 -7.04 -8.53 -29.73
CA PRO A 130 -6.29 -9.21 -28.69
C PRO A 130 -6.40 -8.41 -27.39
N LEU A 131 -7.06 -9.00 -26.39
CA LEU A 131 -7.00 -8.48 -25.02
C LEU A 131 -5.71 -8.96 -24.38
N LEU A 132 -4.87 -8.01 -23.98
CA LEU A 132 -3.64 -8.33 -23.24
C LEU A 132 -4.01 -8.61 -21.78
N ASP A 133 -4.16 -9.89 -21.44
CA ASP A 133 -4.25 -10.35 -20.07
C ASP A 133 -2.84 -10.30 -19.42
N THR A 134 -2.66 -9.42 -18.44
CA THR A 134 -1.39 -9.29 -17.69
C THR A 134 -1.37 -10.11 -16.40
N THR A 135 -2.48 -10.79 -16.07
CA THR A 135 -2.59 -11.72 -14.94
C THR A 135 -2.09 -13.13 -15.31
N LEU A 136 -0.82 -13.24 -15.74
CA LEU A 136 -0.01 -14.47 -15.80
C LEU A 136 -0.65 -15.78 -16.33
N ARG A 137 -1.72 -15.73 -17.11
CA ARG A 137 -2.15 -16.83 -17.99
C ARG A 137 -2.65 -16.25 -19.29
N LEU A 138 -1.95 -16.59 -20.38
CA LEU A 138 -2.36 -16.26 -21.73
C LEU A 138 -3.64 -17.06 -22.04
N LEU A 139 -4.80 -16.42 -22.05
CA LEU A 139 -6.03 -17.00 -22.58
C LEU A 139 -6.36 -16.29 -23.89
N GLU A 140 -6.25 -17.01 -25.01
CA GLU A 140 -6.91 -16.62 -26.26
C GLU A 140 -8.42 -16.77 -26.03
N ILE A 141 -9.11 -15.68 -25.73
CA ILE A 141 -10.56 -15.65 -25.70
C ILE A 141 -11.02 -15.34 -27.12
N THR A 142 -11.36 -16.38 -27.87
CA THR A 142 -12.07 -16.24 -29.14
C THR A 142 -13.50 -15.83 -28.82
N ALA A 143 -13.99 -14.77 -29.47
CA ALA A 143 -15.38 -14.34 -29.37
C ALA A 143 -16.32 -15.33 -30.06
N ASP A 144 -16.57 -16.47 -29.41
CA ASP A 144 -17.63 -17.41 -29.79
C ASP A 144 -18.51 -17.68 -28.59
N GLY A 145 -19.75 -17.16 -28.63
CA GLY A 145 -20.78 -17.51 -27.66
C GLY A 145 -21.88 -16.47 -27.43
N GLN A 146 -22.62 -16.14 -28.49
CA GLN A 146 -24.06 -15.83 -28.56
C GLN A 146 -24.78 -15.18 -27.35
N ARG A 147 -25.40 -14.03 -27.64
CA ARG A 147 -26.75 -13.55 -27.23
C ARG A 147 -27.43 -14.19 -26.01
#